data_AF-A0A645ELZ1-F1
#
_entry.id   AF-A0A645ELZ1-F1
#
_cell.length_a   1.000
_cell.length_b   1.000
_cell.length_c   1.000
_cell.angle_alpha   90.00
_cell.angle_beta   90.00
_cell.angle_gamma   90.00
#
_symmetry.space_group_name_H-M   'P 1'
#
loop_
_entity.id
_entity.type
_entity.pdbx_description
1 polymer ?
#
loop_
_entity_poly.entity_id
_entity_poly.type
_entity_poly.pdbx_seq_one_letter_code
_entity_poly.pdbx_strand_id
1 'polypeptide(L)'
;MGEEIVVKAKIQYMEGFSAHADKDQMLEWFRAMEKRPKAFFVVHGEHDAAFTFAEELQRNLGTATAIPQYGDSVVIDGTEWRMETSHLIPAELPEGQELHEALRKFERDIALYKTRIEQITARDSSKTADIRKKLEKAKKYVDEMLKNV
;
A
#
# COMPACT_ATOMS: atom_id res chain seq x y z
N MET A 1 7.11 -13.96 -30.26
CA MET A 1 8.25 -13.02 -30.10
C MET A 1 8.76 -13.16 -28.68
N GLY A 2 10.07 -13.26 -28.51
CA GLY A 2 10.71 -13.45 -27.21
C GLY A 2 11.97 -14.30 -27.38
N GLU A 3 13.11 -13.65 -27.53
CA GLU A 3 14.43 -14.30 -27.51
C GLU A 3 15.07 -13.98 -26.15
N GLU A 4 15.61 -15.00 -25.48
CA GLU A 4 16.32 -14.81 -24.22
C GLU A 4 17.71 -14.24 -24.48
N ILE A 5 17.98 -13.05 -23.95
CA ILE A 5 19.27 -12.37 -24.12
C ILE A 5 20.10 -12.51 -22.85
N VAL A 6 21.33 -13.02 -23.00
CA VAL A 6 22.29 -13.13 -21.91
C VAL A 6 22.95 -11.78 -21.63
N VAL A 7 22.71 -11.22 -20.45
CA VAL A 7 23.33 -9.96 -20.01
C VAL A 7 24.78 -10.23 -19.58
N LYS A 8 25.74 -9.89 -20.46
CA LYS A 8 27.20 -9.99 -20.18
C LYS A 8 27.79 -8.72 -19.55
N ALA A 9 26.99 -7.66 -19.42
CA ALA A 9 27.43 -6.39 -18.86
C ALA A 9 27.49 -6.45 -17.33
N LYS A 10 28.39 -5.65 -16.73
CA LYS A 10 28.45 -5.46 -15.28
C LYS A 10 27.30 -4.54 -14.85
N ILE A 11 26.34 -5.07 -14.11
CA ILE A 11 25.26 -4.28 -13.52
C ILE A 11 25.79 -3.60 -12.27
N GLN A 12 25.70 -2.27 -12.20
CA GLN A 12 26.07 -1.47 -11.03
C GLN A 12 24.86 -0.64 -10.62
N TYR A 13 24.56 -0.65 -9.32
CA TYR A 13 23.55 0.21 -8.74
C TYR A 13 24.25 1.36 -8.03
N MET A 14 23.83 2.59 -8.30
CA MET A 14 24.38 3.79 -7.68
C MET A 14 23.28 4.43 -6.85
N GLU A 15 23.42 4.36 -5.53
CA GLU A 15 22.55 5.07 -4.60
C GLU A 15 22.87 6.58 -4.62
N GLY A 16 21.84 7.43 -4.49
CA GLY A 16 22.02 8.87 -4.24
C GLY A 16 21.96 9.83 -5.44
N PHE A 17 21.54 9.38 -6.63
CA PHE A 17 21.24 10.29 -7.77
C PHE A 17 19.74 10.58 -7.96
N SER A 18 18.87 9.95 -7.17
CA SER A 18 17.46 10.30 -7.14
C SER A 18 17.31 11.65 -6.45
N ALA A 19 16.67 12.63 -7.10
CA ALA A 19 16.34 13.92 -6.50
C ALA A 19 15.17 13.84 -5.49
N HIS A 20 14.70 12.63 -5.18
CA HIS A 20 13.63 12.39 -4.20
C HIS A 20 14.23 12.23 -2.81
N ALA A 21 13.56 12.79 -1.81
CA ALA A 21 13.92 12.56 -0.42
C ALA A 21 13.69 11.09 -0.06
N ASP A 22 14.65 10.51 0.65
CA ASP A 22 14.49 9.19 1.23
C ASP A 22 13.49 9.22 2.38
N LYS A 23 12.96 8.04 2.70
CA LYS A 23 11.99 7.82 3.78
C LYS A 23 12.36 8.51 5.09
N ASP A 24 13.61 8.33 5.53
CA ASP A 24 14.09 8.89 6.79
C ASP A 24 14.20 10.42 6.74
N GLN A 25 14.59 10.97 5.58
CA GLN A 25 14.65 12.42 5.36
C GLN A 25 13.25 13.05 5.40
N MET A 26 12.25 12.38 4.80
CA MET A 26 10.86 12.82 4.87
C MET A 26 10.34 12.80 6.32
N LEU A 27 10.59 11.71 7.06
CA LEU A 27 10.18 11.61 8.46
C LEU A 27 10.84 12.68 9.35
N GLU A 28 12.13 12.94 9.15
CA GLU A 28 12.85 13.99 9.86
C GLU A 28 12.26 15.37 9.56
N TRP A 29 11.99 15.65 8.28
CA TRP A 29 11.36 16.91 7.87
C TRP A 29 10.00 17.12 8.52
N PHE A 30 9.15 16.09 8.58
CA PHE A 30 7.85 16.19 9.23
C PHE A 30 7.95 16.34 10.76
N ARG A 31 8.95 15.71 11.40
CA ARG A 31 9.20 15.88 12.84
C ARG A 31 9.61 17.30 13.20
N ALA A 32 10.30 18.00 12.29
CA ALA A 32 10.77 19.36 12.48
C ALA A 32 9.69 20.44 12.28
N MET A 33 8.50 20.07 11.79
CA MET A 33 7.40 21.04 11.61
C MET A 33 6.84 21.52 12.95
N GLU A 34 6.79 22.84 13.14
CA GLU A 34 6.21 23.47 14.35
C GLU A 34 4.71 23.16 14.48
N LYS A 35 3.98 23.20 13.36
CA LYS A 35 2.57 22.80 13.28
C LYS A 35 2.45 21.51 12.50
N ARG A 36 2.18 20.42 13.21
CA ARG A 36 2.01 19.10 12.58
C ARG A 36 0.70 19.03 11.79
N PRO A 37 0.72 18.46 10.57
CA PRO A 37 -0.50 18.12 9.85
C PRO A 37 -1.41 17.22 10.67
N LYS A 38 -2.73 17.38 10.48
CA LYS A 38 -3.76 16.51 11.09
C LYS A 38 -4.01 15.24 10.30
N ALA A 39 -3.63 15.23 9.03
CA ALA A 39 -3.68 14.08 8.15
C ALA A 39 -2.50 14.10 7.16
N PHE A 40 -2.07 12.92 6.72
CA PHE A 40 -1.18 12.73 5.58
C PHE A 40 -1.91 11.95 4.48
N PHE A 41 -1.78 12.42 3.24
CA PHE A 41 -2.28 11.73 2.06
C PHE A 41 -1.08 11.27 1.23
N VAL A 42 -0.73 9.99 1.33
CA VAL A 42 0.43 9.42 0.63
C VAL A 42 0.01 9.11 -0.79
N VAL A 43 0.68 9.78 -1.73
CA VAL A 43 0.45 9.64 -3.17
C VAL A 43 1.79 9.41 -3.86
N HIS A 44 1.75 9.09 -5.16
CA HIS A 44 2.93 8.97 -6.02
C HIS A 44 4.01 8.02 -5.46
N GLY A 45 3.80 6.73 -5.68
CA GLY A 45 4.75 5.68 -5.34
C GLY A 45 4.15 4.33 -5.70
N GLU A 46 4.99 3.29 -5.72
CA GLU A 46 4.47 1.92 -5.78
C GLU A 46 3.60 1.66 -4.54
N HIS A 47 2.55 0.86 -4.72
CA HIS A 47 1.55 0.61 -3.67
C HIS A 47 2.19 0.14 -2.36
N ASP A 48 3.13 -0.80 -2.42
CA ASP A 48 3.79 -1.36 -1.24
C ASP A 48 4.68 -0.33 -0.52
N ALA A 49 5.35 0.55 -1.29
CA ALA A 49 6.16 1.63 -0.74
C ALA A 49 5.28 2.69 -0.06
N ALA A 50 4.18 3.09 -0.70
CA ALA A 50 3.21 4.03 -0.15
C ALA A 50 2.55 3.47 1.14
N PHE A 51 2.20 2.18 1.13
CA PHE A 51 1.64 1.49 2.28
C PHE A 51 2.60 1.46 3.47
N THR A 52 3.84 1.04 3.23
CA THR A 52 4.88 0.99 4.26
C THR A 52 5.15 2.38 4.83
N PHE A 53 5.22 3.41 3.97
CA PHE A 53 5.45 4.77 4.41
C PHE A 53 4.28 5.34 5.22
N ALA A 54 3.04 5.03 4.84
CA ALA A 54 1.85 5.42 5.58
C ALA A 54 1.82 4.84 7.00
N GLU A 55 2.18 3.55 7.14
CA GLU A 55 2.33 2.90 8.46
C GLU A 55 3.40 3.60 9.31
N GLU A 56 4.53 3.97 8.71
CA GLU A 56 5.59 4.69 9.42
C GLU A 56 5.19 6.11 9.84
N LEU A 57 4.47 6.85 8.99
CA LEU A 57 3.93 8.16 9.34
C LEU A 57 2.99 8.05 10.54
N GLN A 58 2.07 7.09 10.52
CA GLN A 58 1.13 6.87 11.61
C GLN A 58 1.86 6.47 12.90
N ARG A 59 2.83 5.55 12.82
CA ARG A 59 3.59 5.06 13.98
C ARG A 59 4.48 6.14 14.60
N ASN A 60 5.15 6.96 13.79
CA ASN A 60 6.13 7.93 14.27
C ASN A 60 5.54 9.30 14.63
N LEU A 61 4.46 9.71 13.95
CA LEU A 61 3.90 11.05 14.10
C LEU A 61 2.54 11.05 14.79
N GLY A 62 1.86 9.91 14.87
CA GLY A 62 0.54 9.77 15.50
C GLY A 62 -0.58 10.44 14.70
N THR A 63 -0.32 10.78 13.44
CA THR A 63 -1.26 11.50 12.56
C THR A 63 -2.04 10.51 11.71
N ALA A 64 -3.31 10.82 11.43
CA ALA A 64 -4.12 10.02 10.51
C ALA A 64 -3.46 9.99 9.12
N THR A 65 -3.41 8.82 8.48
CA THR A 65 -2.77 8.69 7.17
C THR A 65 -3.69 7.91 6.23
N ALA A 66 -3.80 8.37 4.99
CA ALA A 66 -4.60 7.76 3.94
C ALA A 66 -3.78 7.65 2.65
N ILE A 67 -4.13 6.66 1.82
CA ILE A 67 -3.55 6.44 0.49
C ILE A 67 -4.70 6.54 -0.50
N PRO A 68 -4.94 7.73 -1.09
CA PRO A 68 -6.05 7.91 -2.02
C PRO A 68 -5.86 7.03 -3.26
N GLN A 69 -6.94 6.40 -3.72
CA GLN A 69 -6.95 5.71 -5.01
C GLN A 69 -7.18 6.72 -6.15
N TYR A 70 -6.91 6.29 -7.38
CA TYR A 70 -7.13 7.14 -8.55
C TYR A 70 -8.59 7.61 -8.62
N GLY A 71 -8.75 8.95 -8.64
CA GLY A 71 -10.03 9.62 -8.68
C GLY A 71 -10.73 9.78 -7.33
N ASP A 72 -10.16 9.30 -6.23
CA ASP A 72 -10.65 9.64 -4.90
C ASP A 72 -10.51 11.15 -4.71
N SER A 73 -11.46 11.75 -4.01
CA SER A 73 -11.45 13.14 -3.61
C SER A 73 -11.33 13.24 -2.10
N VAL A 74 -10.68 14.28 -1.61
CA VAL A 74 -10.59 14.56 -0.18
C VAL A 74 -11.18 15.93 0.07
N VAL A 75 -12.23 15.98 0.89
CA VAL A 75 -12.82 17.23 1.36
C VAL A 75 -12.18 17.58 2.69
N ILE A 76 -11.60 18.78 2.77
CA ILE A 76 -10.93 19.29 3.96
C ILE A 76 -11.69 20.53 4.43
N ASP A 77 -12.13 20.51 5.70
CA ASP A 77 -12.80 21.63 6.36
C ASP A 77 -12.10 21.92 7.70
N GLY A 78 -11.24 22.94 7.70
CA GLY A 78 -10.38 23.27 8.84
C GLY A 78 -9.43 22.12 9.18
N THR A 79 -9.67 21.47 10.33
CA THR A 79 -8.89 20.30 10.79
C THR A 79 -9.56 18.97 10.50
N GLU A 80 -10.82 19.00 10.09
CA GLU A 80 -11.58 17.82 9.74
C GLU A 80 -11.37 17.50 8.26
N TRP A 81 -11.41 16.21 7.94
CA TRP A 81 -11.29 15.76 6.56
C TRP A 81 -12.09 14.48 6.37
N ARG A 82 -12.57 14.28 5.13
CA ARG A 82 -13.24 13.05 4.72
C ARG A 82 -12.80 12.67 3.32
N MET A 83 -12.68 11.37 3.09
CA MET A 83 -12.37 10.82 1.78
C MET A 83 -13.68 10.47 1.06
N GLU A 84 -13.86 11.06 -0.11
CA GLU A 84 -14.94 10.77 -1.05
C GLU A 84 -14.36 9.86 -2.12
N THR A 85 -14.83 8.62 -2.13
CA THR A 85 -14.29 7.60 -3.02
C THR A 85 -14.71 7.82 -4.47
N SER A 86 -13.76 7.63 -5.38
CA SER A 86 -14.02 7.67 -6.81
C SER A 86 -14.98 6.60 -7.25
N HIS A 87 -15.83 6.96 -8.20
CA HIS A 87 -16.63 6.02 -8.98
C HIS A 87 -16.09 5.93 -10.43
N LEU A 88 -14.77 6.08 -10.64
CA LEU A 88 -14.15 6.04 -11.98
C LEU A 88 -14.11 4.66 -12.65
N ILE A 89 -14.74 3.64 -12.06
CA ILE A 89 -15.23 2.46 -12.78
C ILE A 89 -16.72 2.71 -13.02
N PRO A 90 -17.25 2.64 -14.26
CA PRO A 90 -18.61 3.06 -14.56
C PRO A 90 -19.59 2.39 -13.60
N ALA A 91 -20.12 3.19 -12.69
CA ALA A 91 -21.21 2.86 -11.79
C ALA A 91 -22.54 2.78 -12.56
N GLU A 92 -22.56 2.10 -13.71
CA GLU A 92 -23.75 1.90 -14.54
C GLU A 92 -24.30 0.46 -14.45
N LEU A 93 -23.50 -0.51 -14.01
CA LEU A 93 -23.93 -1.90 -13.83
C LEU A 93 -23.95 -2.29 -12.33
N PRO A 94 -25.10 -2.74 -11.78
CA PRO A 94 -25.21 -3.20 -10.39
C PRO A 94 -24.15 -4.24 -10.00
N GLU A 95 -23.77 -5.13 -10.92
CA GLU A 95 -22.78 -6.18 -10.71
C GLU A 95 -21.36 -5.63 -10.49
N GLY A 96 -21.04 -4.47 -11.09
CA GLY A 96 -19.76 -3.79 -10.92
C GLY A 96 -19.64 -3.10 -9.57
N GLN A 97 -20.74 -2.57 -9.04
CA GLN A 97 -20.77 -1.95 -7.71
C GLN A 97 -20.58 -2.98 -6.60
N GLU A 98 -21.27 -4.12 -6.67
CA GLU A 98 -21.12 -5.20 -5.71
C GLU A 98 -19.67 -5.75 -5.67
N LEU A 99 -19.06 -5.94 -6.85
CA LEU A 99 -17.65 -6.36 -6.94
C LEU A 99 -16.71 -5.32 -6.33
N HIS A 100 -16.92 -4.03 -6.61
CA HIS A 100 -16.10 -2.96 -6.07
C HIS A 100 -16.21 -2.86 -4.53
N GLU A 101 -17.42 -2.98 -3.97
CA GLU A 101 -17.62 -3.04 -2.52
C GLU A 101 -16.96 -4.27 -1.89
N ALA A 102 -17.06 -5.42 -2.56
CA ALA A 102 -16.41 -6.65 -2.13
C ALA A 102 -14.88 -6.51 -2.12
N LEU A 103 -14.28 -5.89 -3.14
CA LEU A 103 -12.85 -5.60 -3.21
C LEU A 103 -12.40 -4.67 -2.08
N ARG A 104 -13.14 -3.59 -1.82
CA ARG A 104 -12.84 -2.68 -0.70
C ARG A 104 -12.93 -3.37 0.66
N LYS A 105 -13.91 -4.27 0.84
CA LYS A 105 -14.01 -5.07 2.06
C LYS A 105 -12.82 -6.01 2.19
N PHE A 106 -12.42 -6.66 1.09
CA PHE A 106 -11.28 -7.55 1.04
C PHE A 106 -9.96 -6.83 1.37
N GLU A 107 -9.75 -5.61 0.87
CA GLU A 107 -8.60 -4.77 1.23
C GLU A 107 -8.51 -4.51 2.74
N ARG A 108 -9.63 -4.15 3.38
CA ARG A 108 -9.70 -3.96 4.84
C ARG A 108 -9.39 -5.24 5.60
N ASP A 109 -9.93 -6.36 5.14
CA ASP A 109 -9.70 -7.67 5.76
C ASP A 109 -8.24 -8.09 5.63
N ILE A 110 -7.58 -7.82 4.49
CA ILE A 110 -6.13 -8.04 4.31
C ILE A 110 -5.33 -7.27 5.35
N ALA A 111 -5.62 -5.99 5.58
CA ALA A 111 -4.90 -5.18 6.56
C ALA A 111 -5.04 -5.77 7.99
N LEU A 112 -6.22 -6.24 8.35
CA LEU A 112 -6.47 -6.93 9.62
C LEU A 112 -5.71 -8.26 9.70
N TYR A 113 -5.69 -9.03 8.61
CA TYR A 113 -4.97 -10.31 8.55
C TYR A 113 -3.46 -10.11 8.66
N LYS A 114 -2.89 -9.10 8.00
CA LYS A 114 -1.48 -8.73 8.13
C LYS A 114 -1.11 -8.51 9.59
N THR A 115 -1.85 -7.64 10.29
CA THR A 115 -1.61 -7.33 11.71
C THR A 115 -1.66 -8.60 12.57
N ARG A 116 -2.65 -9.47 12.34
CA ARG A 116 -2.78 -10.74 13.10
C ARG A 116 -1.64 -11.70 12.80
N ILE A 117 -1.22 -11.82 11.54
CA ILE A 117 -0.12 -12.68 11.11
C ILE A 117 1.18 -12.23 11.79
N GLU A 118 1.48 -10.93 11.78
CA GLU A 118 2.66 -10.37 12.43
C GLU A 118 2.66 -10.61 13.94
N GLN A 119 1.51 -10.48 14.60
CA GLN A 119 1.39 -10.80 16.03
C GLN A 119 1.62 -12.29 16.31
N ILE A 120 1.12 -13.18 15.45
CA ILE A 120 1.32 -14.63 15.60
C ILE A 120 2.79 -14.98 15.40
N THR A 121 3.44 -14.46 14.36
CA THR A 121 4.85 -14.77 14.06
C THR A 121 5.80 -14.14 15.08
N ALA A 122 5.45 -12.98 15.63
CA ALA A 122 6.20 -12.37 16.73
C ALA A 122 6.10 -13.20 18.03
N ARG A 123 4.96 -13.85 18.30
CA ARG A 123 4.75 -14.70 19.47
C ARG A 123 5.32 -16.11 19.29
N ASP A 124 5.28 -16.65 18.08
CA ASP A 124 5.70 -18.00 17.74
C ASP A 124 6.35 -18.03 16.35
N SER A 125 7.66 -17.82 16.35
CA SER A 125 8.48 -17.74 15.14
C SER A 125 8.46 -19.05 14.33
N SER A 126 8.17 -20.19 14.95
CA SER A 126 8.11 -21.50 14.28
C SER A 126 6.99 -21.56 13.23
N LYS A 127 5.94 -20.75 13.37
CA LYS A 127 4.80 -20.70 12.44
C LYS A 127 5.07 -19.88 11.18
N THR A 128 6.16 -19.10 11.15
CA THR A 128 6.48 -18.18 10.04
C THR A 128 6.58 -18.91 8.70
N ALA A 129 7.26 -20.05 8.66
CA ALA A 129 7.45 -20.82 7.43
C ALA A 129 6.13 -21.38 6.86
N ASP A 130 5.25 -21.89 7.73
CA ASP A 130 3.95 -22.43 7.32
C ASP A 130 3.02 -21.31 6.81
N ILE A 131 2.97 -20.18 7.51
CA ILE A 131 2.17 -19.02 7.09
C ILE A 131 2.66 -18.50 5.74
N ARG A 132 3.98 -18.35 5.55
CA ARG A 132 4.55 -17.94 4.27
C ARG A 132 4.13 -18.87 3.13
N LYS A 133 4.22 -20.19 3.33
CA LYS A 133 3.81 -21.18 2.32
C LYS A 133 2.33 -21.07 1.95
N LYS A 134 1.46 -20.74 2.92
CA LYS A 134 0.03 -20.51 2.67
C LYS A 134 -0.23 -19.21 1.91
N LEU A 135 0.50 -18.14 2.22
CA LEU A 135 0.41 -16.87 1.49
C LEU A 135 0.83 -17.02 0.02
N GLU A 136 1.90 -17.77 -0.26
CA GLU A 136 2.31 -18.08 -1.65
C GLU A 136 1.23 -18.84 -2.42
N LYS A 137 0.54 -19.79 -1.77
CA LYS A 137 -0.59 -20.50 -2.39
C LYS A 137 -1.76 -19.57 -2.68
N ALA A 138 -2.08 -18.65 -1.76
CA ALA A 138 -3.15 -17.67 -1.96
C ALA A 138 -2.82 -16.75 -3.13
N LYS A 139 -1.59 -16.24 -3.21
CA LYS A 139 -1.10 -15.45 -4.35
C LYS A 139 -1.26 -16.21 -5.66
N LYS A 140 -0.79 -17.46 -5.72
CA LYS A 140 -0.89 -18.29 -6.93
C LYS A 140 -2.34 -18.47 -7.40
N TYR A 141 -3.28 -18.66 -6.46
CA TYR A 141 -4.70 -18.77 -6.78
C TYR A 141 -5.26 -17.47 -7.40
N VAL A 142 -4.88 -16.31 -6.84
CA VAL A 142 -5.26 -15.01 -7.40
C VAL A 142 -4.65 -14.81 -8.78
N ASP A 143 -3.37 -15.14 -8.97
CA ASP A 143 -2.69 -15.06 -10.26
C ASP A 143 -3.36 -15.95 -11.33
N GLU A 144 -3.79 -17.16 -10.95
CA GLU A 144 -4.54 -18.07 -11.84
C GLU A 144 -5.93 -17.53 -12.17
N MET A 145 -6.64 -16.98 -11.18
CA MET A 145 -7.94 -16.34 -11.38
C MET A 145 -7.85 -15.20 -12.40
N LEU A 146 -6.86 -14.31 -12.25
CA LEU A 146 -6.68 -13.15 -13.14
C LEU A 146 -6.22 -13.51 -14.56
N LYS A 147 -5.62 -14.69 -14.77
CA LYS A 147 -5.27 -15.18 -16.12
C LYS A 147 -6.48 -15.74 -16.89
N ASN A 148 -7.54 -16.09 -16.18
CA ASN A 148 -8.72 -16.76 -16.73
C ASN A 148 -9.92 -15.82 -16.94
N VAL A 149 -9.76 -14.52 -16.68
CA VAL A 149 -10.72 -13.44 -16.93
C VAL A 149 -10.17 -12.55 -18.03
#